data_AF-A0A2E7C084-F1
#
_entry.id   AF-A0A2E7C084-F1
#
_cell.length_a   1.000
_cell.length_b   1.000
_cell.length_c   1.000
_cell.angle_alpha   90.00
_cell.angle_beta   90.00
_cell.angle_gamma   90.00
#
_symmetry.space_group_name_H-M   'P 1'
#
loop_
_entity.id
_entity.type
_entity.pdbx_description
1 polymer ?
#
loop_
_entity_poly.entity_id
_entity_poly.type
_entity_poly.pdbx_seq_one_letter_code
_entity_poly.pdbx_strand_id
1 'polypeptide(L)'
;MVSKAKLYAQLDRLEDELEERLVVHLEAAATGANDFAFCATDFRAASRPNDRIDAEADALVHLGRRILTLREKLGESSAGTPAERLCWYCRKWGEAGDDGRTAARELASDFLQEIGQRQAGED
;
A
#
# COMPACT_ATOMS: atom_id res chain seq x y z
N MET A 1 -28.48 9.95 -7.70
CA MET A 1 -27.21 10.68 -7.91
C MET A 1 -26.50 10.76 -6.57
N VAL A 2 -25.31 10.17 -6.43
CA VAL A 2 -24.49 10.40 -5.22
C VAL A 2 -23.89 11.80 -5.34
N SER A 3 -24.06 12.62 -4.31
CA SER A 3 -23.50 13.97 -4.28
C SER A 3 -21.97 13.91 -4.24
N LYS A 4 -21.27 14.78 -5.00
CA LYS A 4 -19.80 14.83 -5.04
C LYS A 4 -19.18 14.93 -3.63
N ALA A 5 -19.79 15.70 -2.74
CA ALA A 5 -19.37 15.81 -1.33
C ALA A 5 -19.36 14.47 -0.57
N LYS A 6 -20.30 13.55 -0.86
CA LYS A 6 -20.32 12.22 -0.25
C LYS A 6 -19.21 11.32 -0.79
N LEU A 7 -18.79 11.53 -2.02
CA LEU A 7 -17.67 10.79 -2.62
C LEU A 7 -16.34 11.25 -2.03
N TYR A 8 -16.14 12.57 -1.85
CA TYR A 8 -14.95 13.08 -1.14
C TYR A 8 -14.91 12.60 0.31
N ALA A 9 -16.00 12.72 1.08
CA ALA A 9 -16.02 12.23 2.46
C ALA A 9 -15.81 10.71 2.58
N GLN A 10 -16.10 9.94 1.52
CA GLN A 10 -15.75 8.51 1.46
C GLN A 10 -14.28 8.32 1.11
N LEU A 11 -13.73 9.15 0.22
CA LEU A 11 -12.32 9.11 -0.15
C LEU A 11 -11.45 9.36 1.08
N ASP A 12 -11.70 10.46 1.80
CA ASP A 12 -10.95 10.83 3.02
C ASP A 12 -10.93 9.66 4.01
N ARG A 13 -12.09 9.08 4.31
CA ARG A 13 -12.18 7.94 5.24
C ARG A 13 -11.40 6.70 4.79
N LEU A 14 -11.37 6.43 3.50
CA LEU A 14 -10.64 5.28 2.97
C LEU A 14 -9.13 5.56 2.98
N GLU A 15 -8.72 6.81 2.72
CA GLU A 15 -7.32 7.22 2.78
C GLU A 15 -6.79 7.17 4.23
N ASP A 16 -7.58 7.65 5.20
CA ASP A 16 -7.27 7.52 6.63
C ASP A 16 -7.14 6.04 7.04
N GLU A 17 -8.12 5.20 6.68
CA GLU A 17 -8.10 3.77 6.99
C GLU A 17 -6.88 3.08 6.35
N LEU A 18 -6.55 3.44 5.11
CA LEU A 18 -5.40 2.87 4.42
C LEU A 18 -4.11 3.23 5.15
N GLU A 19 -3.92 4.51 5.47
CA GLU A 19 -2.68 4.99 6.08
C GLU A 19 -2.45 4.37 7.45
N GLU A 20 -3.46 4.37 8.33
CA GLU A 20 -3.35 3.79 9.68
C GLU A 20 -2.93 2.31 9.63
N ARG A 21 -3.61 1.52 8.80
CA ARG A 21 -3.31 0.08 8.67
C ARG A 21 -1.98 -0.18 7.98
N LEU A 22 -1.67 0.63 6.98
CA LEU A 22 -0.42 0.53 6.21
C LEU A 22 0.78 0.79 7.10
N VAL A 23 0.77 1.85 7.92
CA VAL A 23 1.90 2.17 8.82
C VAL A 23 2.20 0.99 9.76
N VAL A 24 1.19 0.45 10.44
CA VAL A 24 1.37 -0.70 11.35
C VAL A 24 1.96 -1.91 10.61
N HIS A 25 1.47 -2.16 9.39
CA HIS A 25 1.94 -3.29 8.58
C HIS A 25 3.39 -3.12 8.11
N LEU A 26 3.76 -1.91 7.71
CA LEU A 26 5.12 -1.58 7.29
C LEU A 26 6.11 -1.60 8.47
N GLU A 27 5.71 -1.14 9.65
CA GLU A 27 6.55 -1.21 10.85
C GLU A 27 6.91 -2.67 11.18
N ALA A 28 5.93 -3.57 11.14
CA ALA A 28 6.17 -4.99 11.33
C ALA A 28 7.14 -5.57 10.28
N ALA A 29 7.05 -5.12 9.03
CA ALA A 29 7.95 -5.54 7.98
C ALA A 29 9.37 -5.00 8.19
N ALA A 30 9.52 -3.72 8.55
CA ALA A 30 10.80 -3.06 8.79
C ALA A 30 11.56 -3.71 9.95
N THR A 31 10.87 -4.17 11.01
CA THR A 31 11.49 -4.91 12.12
C THR A 31 11.76 -6.39 11.80
N GLY A 32 11.38 -6.86 10.61
CA GLY A 32 11.50 -8.26 10.21
C GLY A 32 10.48 -9.20 10.86
N ALA A 33 9.41 -8.65 11.45
CA ALA A 33 8.29 -9.42 11.98
C ALA A 33 7.32 -9.87 10.87
N ASN A 34 7.35 -9.20 9.71
CA ASN A 34 6.62 -9.61 8.50
C ASN A 34 7.46 -9.49 7.23
N ASP A 35 8.15 -10.57 6.85
CA ASP A 35 8.94 -10.60 5.62
C ASP A 35 8.08 -10.73 4.32
N PHE A 36 6.75 -10.84 4.44
CA PHE A 36 5.81 -10.99 3.33
C PHE A 36 4.82 -9.82 3.24
N ALA A 37 5.08 -8.70 3.91
CA ALA A 37 4.16 -7.57 3.99
C ALA A 37 3.74 -6.96 2.63
N PHE A 38 4.49 -7.24 1.58
CA PHE A 38 4.19 -6.81 0.20
C PHE A 38 3.68 -7.94 -0.70
N CYS A 39 3.49 -9.15 -0.16
CA CYS A 39 3.04 -10.33 -0.90
C CYS A 39 1.52 -10.35 -1.05
N ALA A 40 1.03 -9.51 -1.95
CA ALA A 40 -0.37 -9.52 -2.39
C ALA A 40 -0.56 -10.43 -3.63
N THR A 41 -1.74 -11.02 -3.74
CA THR A 41 -2.19 -11.90 -4.82
C THR A 41 -1.88 -11.32 -6.19
N ASP A 42 -2.12 -10.02 -6.37
CA ASP A 42 -1.97 -9.32 -7.65
C ASP A 42 -0.52 -9.04 -8.07
N PHE A 43 0.42 -9.08 -7.13
CA PHE A 43 1.81 -8.65 -7.35
C PHE A 43 2.84 -9.76 -7.08
N ARG A 44 2.39 -10.96 -6.70
CA ARG A 44 3.28 -12.09 -6.46
C ARG A 44 3.95 -12.55 -7.75
N ALA A 45 5.21 -12.95 -7.64
CA ALA A 45 5.89 -13.69 -8.70
C ALA A 45 5.20 -15.04 -8.93
N ALA A 46 5.01 -15.43 -10.19
CA ALA A 46 4.36 -16.70 -10.57
C ALA A 46 5.10 -17.95 -10.05
N SER A 47 6.39 -17.82 -9.72
CA SER A 47 7.22 -18.87 -9.14
C SER A 47 6.99 -19.10 -7.65
N ARG A 48 6.27 -18.22 -6.94
CA ARG A 48 6.04 -18.33 -5.50
C ARG A 48 4.72 -19.05 -5.19
N PRO A 49 4.72 -20.03 -4.28
CA PRO A 49 3.52 -20.77 -3.91
C PRO A 49 2.48 -19.89 -3.19
N ASN A 50 1.20 -20.22 -3.36
CA ASN A 50 0.05 -19.45 -2.85
C ASN A 50 -0.07 -19.43 -1.32
N ASP A 51 0.68 -20.25 -0.60
CA ASP A 51 0.66 -20.38 0.87
C ASP A 51 1.38 -19.23 1.59
N ARG A 52 1.94 -18.27 0.85
CA ARG A 52 2.72 -17.13 1.40
C ARG A 52 2.08 -15.76 1.16
N ILE A 53 0.80 -15.73 0.77
CA ILE A 53 0.05 -14.49 0.62
C ILE A 53 -0.19 -13.91 2.02
N ASP A 54 0.16 -12.63 2.17
CA ASP A 54 -0.14 -11.90 3.37
C ASP A 54 -1.56 -11.30 3.24
N ALA A 55 -2.47 -11.74 4.11
CA ALA A 55 -3.88 -11.38 4.03
C ALA A 55 -4.09 -9.88 4.25
N GLU A 56 -3.26 -9.23 5.06
CA GLU A 56 -3.33 -7.79 5.29
C GLU A 56 -2.81 -7.03 4.08
N ALA A 57 -1.73 -7.50 3.44
CA ALA A 57 -1.23 -6.94 2.17
C ALA A 57 -2.31 -6.98 1.07
N ASP A 58 -3.05 -8.08 0.95
CA ASP A 58 -4.18 -8.18 0.02
C ASP A 58 -5.31 -7.20 0.37
N ALA A 59 -5.66 -7.12 1.65
CA ALA A 59 -6.69 -6.18 2.11
C ALA A 59 -6.30 -4.72 1.83
N LEU A 60 -5.05 -4.35 2.10
CA LEU A 60 -4.48 -3.02 1.83
C LEU A 60 -4.46 -2.73 0.33
N VAL A 61 -4.06 -3.69 -0.51
CA VAL A 61 -4.08 -3.54 -1.98
C VAL A 61 -5.51 -3.34 -2.49
N HIS A 62 -6.47 -4.10 -1.99
CA HIS A 62 -7.88 -3.94 -2.35
C HIS A 62 -8.44 -2.58 -1.93
N LEU A 63 -8.09 -2.11 -0.72
CA LEU A 63 -8.44 -0.78 -0.23
C LEU A 63 -7.82 0.31 -1.11
N GLY A 64 -6.52 0.20 -1.40
CA GLY A 64 -5.79 1.09 -2.30
C GLY A 64 -6.43 1.17 -3.69
N ARG A 65 -6.77 0.04 -4.31
CA ARG A 65 -7.47 0.02 -5.61
C ARG A 65 -8.82 0.73 -5.58
N ARG A 66 -9.55 0.60 -4.47
CA ARG A 66 -10.84 1.26 -4.28
C ARG A 66 -10.67 2.78 -4.15
N ILE A 67 -9.63 3.25 -3.46
CA ILE A 67 -9.22 4.66 -3.40
C ILE A 67 -8.87 5.18 -4.79
N LEU A 68 -7.98 4.49 -5.52
CA LEU A 68 -7.57 4.89 -6.88
C LEU A 68 -8.77 5.03 -7.82
N THR A 69 -9.70 4.06 -7.78
CA THR A 69 -10.95 4.11 -8.56
C THR A 69 -11.84 5.28 -8.16
N LEU A 70 -11.90 5.62 -6.86
CA LEU A 70 -12.70 6.74 -6.38
C LEU A 70 -12.10 8.09 -6.75
N ARG A 71 -10.77 8.23 -6.69
CA ARG A 71 -10.03 9.42 -7.18
C ARG A 71 -10.26 9.63 -8.67
N GLU A 72 -10.16 8.57 -9.48
CA GLU A 72 -10.45 8.63 -10.92
C GLU A 72 -11.88 9.14 -11.18
N LYS A 73 -12.89 8.63 -10.46
CA LYS A 73 -14.28 9.09 -10.56
C LYS A 73 -14.46 10.56 -10.17
N LEU A 74 -13.62 11.08 -9.27
CA LEU A 74 -13.65 12.47 -8.83
C LEU A 74 -12.83 13.40 -9.74
N GLY A 75 -12.03 12.85 -10.65
CA GLY A 75 -11.08 13.58 -11.49
C GLY A 75 -9.79 13.99 -10.76
N GLU A 76 -9.49 13.34 -9.63
CA GLU A 76 -8.31 13.62 -8.81
C GLU A 76 -7.11 12.78 -9.27
N SER A 77 -5.92 13.39 -9.28
CA SER A 77 -4.68 12.64 -9.56
C SER A 77 -4.39 11.63 -8.46
N SER A 78 -3.92 10.44 -8.82
CA SER A 78 -3.45 9.43 -7.85
C SER A 78 -1.93 9.39 -7.69
N ALA A 79 -1.21 10.24 -8.44
CA ALA A 79 0.25 10.24 -8.44
C ALA A 79 0.81 10.56 -7.06
N GLY A 80 1.71 9.70 -6.56
CA GLY A 80 2.33 9.85 -5.27
C GLY A 80 1.40 9.63 -4.08
N THR A 81 0.19 9.10 -4.26
CA THR A 81 -0.69 8.78 -3.12
C THR A 81 -0.23 7.50 -2.43
N PRO A 82 -0.47 7.31 -1.11
CA PRO A 82 -0.16 6.05 -0.42
C PRO A 82 -0.74 4.82 -1.12
N ALA A 83 -1.94 4.93 -1.70
CA ALA A 83 -2.56 3.86 -2.48
C ALA A 83 -1.79 3.48 -3.76
N GLU A 84 -1.28 4.48 -4.49
CA GLU A 84 -0.45 4.25 -5.68
C GLU A 84 0.91 3.68 -5.30
N ARG A 85 1.55 4.25 -4.28
CA ARG A 85 2.85 3.84 -3.78
C ARG A 85 2.83 2.42 -3.23
N LEU A 86 1.77 2.03 -2.52
CA LEU A 86 1.56 0.65 -2.08
C LEU A 86 1.61 -0.34 -3.26
N CYS A 87 0.88 -0.07 -4.33
CA CYS A 87 0.90 -0.93 -5.52
C CYS A 87 2.31 -1.00 -6.15
N TRP A 88 3.04 0.11 -6.14
CA TRP A 88 4.41 0.17 -6.63
C TRP A 88 5.37 -0.67 -5.76
N TYR A 89 5.29 -0.55 -4.43
CA TYR A 89 6.12 -1.33 -3.50
C TYR A 89 5.81 -2.82 -3.55
N CYS A 90 4.53 -3.21 -3.66
CA CYS A 90 4.13 -4.60 -3.89
C CYS A 90 4.75 -5.17 -5.17
N ARG A 91 4.72 -4.41 -6.28
CA ARG A 91 5.37 -4.83 -7.53
C ARG A 91 6.88 -4.95 -7.37
N LYS A 92 7.54 -3.94 -6.81
CA LYS A 92 9.00 -3.93 -6.61
C LYS A 92 9.47 -5.10 -5.74
N TRP A 93 8.70 -5.45 -4.72
CA TRP A 93 8.97 -6.64 -3.91
C TRP A 93 8.82 -7.94 -4.70
N GLY A 94 7.77 -8.05 -5.54
CA GLY A 94 7.56 -9.21 -6.41
C GLY A 94 8.68 -9.42 -7.42
N GLU A 95 9.34 -8.35 -7.86
CA GLU A 95 10.50 -8.38 -8.77
C GLU A 95 11.82 -8.78 -8.07
N ALA A 96 11.91 -8.68 -6.75
CA ALA A 96 13.16 -8.88 -5.99
C ALA A 96 13.66 -10.34 -5.88
N GLY A 97 13.02 -11.30 -6.57
CA GLY A 97 13.55 -12.67 -6.69
C GLY A 97 13.66 -13.42 -5.36
N ASP A 98 14.79 -14.06 -5.07
CA ASP A 98 14.97 -14.91 -3.88
C ASP A 98 15.23 -14.13 -2.57
N ASP A 99 15.59 -12.84 -2.65
CA ASP A 99 15.90 -11.99 -1.49
C ASP A 99 14.69 -11.24 -0.91
N GLY A 100 13.49 -11.81 -1.08
CA GLY A 100 12.22 -11.17 -0.68
C GLY A 100 12.16 -10.69 0.77
N ARG A 101 12.89 -11.34 1.70
CA ARG A 101 12.91 -10.93 3.11
C ARG A 101 13.68 -9.63 3.33
N THR A 102 14.88 -9.54 2.76
CA THR A 102 15.69 -8.31 2.80
C THR A 102 14.96 -7.20 2.06
N ALA A 103 14.42 -7.50 0.87
CA ALA A 103 13.63 -6.56 0.11
C ALA A 103 12.40 -6.05 0.90
N ALA A 104 11.68 -6.91 1.62
CA ALA A 104 10.54 -6.47 2.43
C ALA A 104 10.94 -5.41 3.46
N ARG A 105 12.05 -5.61 4.17
CA ARG A 105 12.51 -4.71 5.23
C ARG A 105 12.97 -3.37 4.69
N GLU A 106 13.78 -3.39 3.63
CA GLU A 106 14.29 -2.19 2.97
C GLU A 106 13.14 -1.39 2.37
N LEU A 107 12.27 -2.04 1.61
CA LEU A 107 11.11 -1.40 1.00
C LEU A 107 10.13 -0.83 2.03
N ALA A 108 9.93 -1.51 3.15
CA ALA A 108 9.07 -1.01 4.21
C ALA A 108 9.66 0.24 4.89
N SER A 109 10.97 0.24 5.13
CA SER A 109 11.68 1.39 5.70
C SER A 109 11.63 2.60 4.76
N ASP A 110 11.87 2.37 3.46
CA ASP A 110 11.76 3.40 2.42
C ASP A 110 10.33 3.99 2.39
N PHE A 111 9.31 3.13 2.48
CA PHE A 111 7.92 3.57 2.38
C PHE A 111 7.46 4.33 3.63
N LEU A 112 7.86 3.88 4.83
CA LEU A 112 7.60 4.62 6.08
C LEU A 112 8.25 6.00 6.06
N GLN A 113 9.48 6.10 5.54
CA GLN A 113 10.15 7.40 5.39
C GLN A 113 9.39 8.31 4.42
N GLU A 114 8.90 7.77 3.31
CA GLU A 114 8.09 8.53 2.36
C GLU A 114 6.78 9.05 3.00
N ILE A 115 6.08 8.22 3.77
CA ILE A 115 4.87 8.62 4.50
C ILE A 115 5.22 9.73 5.51
N GLY A 116 6.27 9.56 6.31
CA GLY A 116 6.69 10.56 7.30
C GLY A 116 7.11 11.90 6.69
N GLN A 117 7.77 11.88 5.52
CA GLN A 117 8.13 13.10 4.79
C GLN A 117 6.92 13.88 4.27
N ARG A 118 5.82 13.18 3.93
CA ARG A 118 4.58 13.82 3.49
C ARG A 118 3.90 14.52 4.66
N GLN A 119 3.76 13.83 5.79
CA GLN A 119 3.18 14.38 7.01
C GLN A 119 3.95 15.62 7.51
N ALA A 120 5.28 15.61 7.42
CA ALA A 120 6.13 16.74 7.82
C ALA A 120 6.14 17.92 6.81
N GLY A 121 5.65 17.72 5.59
CA GLY A 121 5.59 18.74 4.53
C GLY A 121 4.24 19.47 4.43
N GLU A 122 3.26 19.08 5.25
CA GLU A 122 1.92 19.68 5.32
C GLU A 122 1.77 20.77 6.40
N ASP A 123 2.87 21.20 7.03
CA ASP A 123 2.96 22.34 7.97
C ASP A 123 3.18 23.71 7.28
#